data_AF-A0AAX0XLD4-F1
#
_entry.id   AF-A0AAX0XLD4-F1
#
_cell.length_a   1.000
_cell.length_b   1.000
_cell.length_c   1.000
_cell.angle_alpha   90.00
_cell.angle_beta   90.00
_cell.angle_gamma   90.00
#
_symmetry.space_group_name_H-M   'P 1'
#
loop_
_entity.id
_entity.type
_entity.pdbx_description
1 polymer ?
#
loop_
_entity_poly.entity_id
_entity_poly.type
_entity_poly.pdbx_seq_one_letter_code
_entity_poly.pdbx_strand_id
1 'polypeptide(L)'
;LDHLPEDVDNSNDNNLISLANGKVLLSATVTVGDGDNATATGTVSADLGGNISFEDDVPSVTINAVADGGITLTTQDAQTIGSASDTATGSFAAAFLAAAVPSYGADGPGTTTVSDYSLSVTDSNSGLTSNGLAITLTKVGSDIVGSTTAGEVFRISVASNGTVTLTQSAELDHLPEDVDNSNDNNLISLANGKVLLSATVTVVDGDNDTATGTVSADLGGNISFEDDVPSVTINAVADGGITLTTQDAQTIGSASDTATGSFAAAFLAAAVPSYGADGPGTTTVSDYSLSVTDSNSGLTSNGLAITLTKVGSDIVGSTTAGEVFRISVASNGTVTLTQSAELDHLPEDVDNSNDNNLISLANGKVLLSATVTVVDGDNDTATGTVSADLGGNISFEDDVPSVTINAVVDGGITLTTQDAQTIGSASDTATGSFAAAFLAAAVPSYGADGAGTTTVSGYSLSVTDSNSGLTSNGLAITLTKVGSDIVGSTTAGEVFRISVASNGTVTLTQSAELDHL
;
A
#
# COMPACT_ATOMS: atom_id res chain seq x y z
N LEU A 1 37.86 -70.56 -1.26
CA LEU A 1 38.80 -71.21 -0.31
C LEU A 1 39.13 -70.05 0.57
N ASP A 2 38.88 -70.09 1.88
CA ASP A 2 39.07 -68.86 2.67
C ASP A 2 40.57 -68.56 2.71
N HIS A 3 40.99 -67.47 2.07
CA HIS A 3 42.36 -67.01 2.16
C HIS A 3 42.56 -66.34 3.53
N LEU A 4 43.80 -66.23 3.98
CA LEU A 4 44.04 -65.61 5.29
C LEU A 4 43.86 -64.09 5.17
N PRO A 5 43.41 -63.39 6.22
CA PRO A 5 43.35 -61.92 6.21
C PRO A 5 44.73 -61.31 5.91
N GLU A 6 44.79 -60.26 5.08
CA GLU A 6 46.04 -59.55 4.74
C GLU A 6 46.84 -59.07 5.97
N ASP A 7 46.18 -58.86 7.11
CA ASP A 7 46.81 -58.39 8.37
C ASP A 7 47.77 -59.42 9.03
N VAL A 8 47.94 -60.62 8.45
CA VAL A 8 48.77 -61.70 9.03
C VAL A 8 50.05 -61.99 8.21
N ASP A 9 50.22 -61.41 7.01
CA ASP A 9 51.44 -61.55 6.19
C ASP A 9 51.85 -60.23 5.54
N ASN A 10 53.04 -59.73 5.88
CA ASN A 10 53.60 -58.47 5.34
C ASN A 10 54.14 -58.62 3.90
N SER A 11 53.95 -59.77 3.27
CA SER A 11 54.11 -59.96 1.83
C SER A 11 52.72 -60.05 1.20
N ASN A 12 52.42 -59.22 0.20
CA ASN A 12 51.10 -59.15 -0.44
C ASN A 12 50.76 -60.39 -1.32
N ASP A 13 51.21 -61.58 -0.91
CA ASP A 13 51.19 -62.82 -1.69
C ASP A 13 50.02 -63.74 -1.30
N ASN A 14 49.01 -63.23 -0.58
CA ASN A 14 47.81 -64.00 -0.25
C ASN A 14 46.85 -64.17 -1.43
N ASN A 15 47.02 -63.43 -2.52
CA ASN A 15 46.24 -63.63 -3.75
C ASN A 15 46.35 -65.05 -4.35
N LEU A 16 47.28 -65.88 -3.86
CA LEU A 16 47.51 -67.23 -4.39
C LEU A 16 47.84 -68.26 -3.30
N ILE A 17 46.86 -69.11 -2.94
CA ILE A 17 47.11 -70.27 -2.07
C ILE A 17 47.46 -71.50 -2.91
N SER A 18 48.60 -72.12 -2.62
CA SER A 18 49.05 -73.37 -3.27
C SER A 18 48.90 -74.59 -2.36
N LEU A 19 48.59 -75.77 -2.95
CA LEU A 19 48.60 -77.02 -2.19
C LEU A 19 49.99 -77.30 -1.62
N ALA A 20 50.04 -77.61 -0.32
CA ALA A 20 51.28 -78.02 0.33
C ALA A 20 51.83 -79.33 -0.27
N ASN A 21 53.15 -79.49 -0.24
CA ASN A 21 53.84 -80.70 -0.66
C ASN A 21 53.34 -81.94 0.10
N GLY A 22 53.28 -83.08 -0.59
CA GLY A 22 52.96 -84.40 -0.06
C GLY A 22 51.46 -84.67 0.13
N LYS A 23 50.58 -83.78 -0.33
CA LYS A 23 49.11 -83.94 -0.18
C LYS A 23 48.48 -84.71 -1.33
N VAL A 24 48.97 -84.53 -2.56
CA VAL A 24 48.44 -85.18 -3.77
C VAL A 24 49.60 -85.71 -4.61
N LEU A 25 49.59 -87.03 -4.85
CA LEU A 25 50.56 -87.71 -5.71
C LEU A 25 49.89 -88.14 -7.02
N LEU A 26 50.40 -87.67 -8.15
CA LEU A 26 50.06 -88.23 -9.45
C LEU A 26 50.91 -89.47 -9.66
N SER A 27 50.29 -90.65 -9.74
CA SER A 27 50.99 -91.90 -9.99
C SER A 27 50.59 -92.54 -11.30
N ALA A 28 51.56 -93.18 -11.97
CA ALA A 28 51.35 -93.95 -13.19
C ALA A 28 51.96 -95.34 -13.02
N THR A 29 51.22 -96.37 -13.45
CA THR A 29 51.72 -97.73 -13.53
C THR A 29 52.47 -97.91 -14.84
N VAL A 30 53.78 -98.16 -14.72
CA VAL A 30 54.62 -98.51 -15.86
C VAL A 30 54.56 -100.03 -16.00
N THR A 31 53.99 -100.50 -17.11
CA THR A 31 54.02 -101.92 -17.48
C THR A 31 55.07 -102.10 -18.57
N VAL A 32 56.05 -102.96 -18.32
CA VAL A 32 57.02 -103.38 -19.33
C VAL A 32 56.73 -104.84 -19.69
N GLY A 33 56.66 -105.12 -20.99
CA GLY A 33 56.55 -106.46 -21.54
C GLY A 33 57.81 -106.82 -22.29
N ASP A 34 58.20 -108.10 -22.27
CA ASP A 34 59.28 -108.61 -23.11
C ASP A 34 58.74 -109.32 -24.38
N GLY A 35 59.65 -109.90 -25.17
CA GLY A 35 59.34 -110.52 -26.45
C GLY A 35 58.58 -111.85 -26.38
N ASP A 36 58.34 -112.41 -25.19
CA ASP A 36 57.53 -113.62 -24.99
C ASP A 36 56.22 -113.38 -24.22
N ASN A 37 55.82 -112.10 -24.10
CA ASN A 37 54.59 -111.63 -23.45
C ASN A 37 54.58 -111.71 -21.91
N ALA A 38 55.72 -111.89 -21.23
CA ALA A 38 55.80 -111.70 -19.79
C ALA A 38 55.73 -110.20 -19.44
N THR A 39 54.97 -109.83 -18.40
CA THR A 39 54.80 -108.43 -17.98
C THR A 39 55.23 -108.19 -16.53
N ALA A 40 55.96 -107.10 -16.29
CA ALA A 40 56.25 -106.57 -14.96
C ALA A 40 55.68 -105.15 -14.83
N THR A 41 55.14 -104.82 -13.64
CA THR A 41 54.55 -103.50 -13.37
C THR A 41 55.30 -102.80 -12.23
N GLY A 42 55.65 -101.53 -12.42
CA GLY A 42 56.16 -100.62 -11.39
C GLY A 42 55.29 -99.36 -11.31
N THR A 43 55.45 -98.56 -10.25
CA THR A 43 54.72 -97.29 -10.11
C THR A 43 55.71 -96.15 -10.01
N VAL A 44 55.49 -95.08 -10.77
CA VAL A 44 56.17 -93.79 -10.63
C VAL A 44 55.18 -92.77 -10.09
N SER A 45 55.62 -91.86 -9.22
CA SER A 45 54.77 -90.79 -8.70
C SER A 45 55.47 -89.44 -8.71
N ALA A 46 54.71 -88.37 -8.97
CA ALA A 46 55.11 -86.97 -8.80
C ALA A 46 54.20 -86.30 -7.75
N ASP A 47 54.80 -85.50 -6.87
CA ASP A 47 54.08 -84.63 -5.96
C ASP A 47 53.54 -83.43 -6.73
N LEU A 48 52.25 -83.14 -6.56
CA LEU A 48 51.60 -81.99 -7.18
C LEU A 48 51.52 -80.78 -6.25
N GLY A 49 52.11 -80.83 -5.06
CA GLY A 49 52.28 -79.66 -4.20
C GLY A 49 53.04 -78.54 -4.92
N GLY A 50 52.57 -77.30 -4.77
CA GLY A 50 53.07 -76.13 -5.51
C GLY A 50 52.71 -76.07 -7.00
N ASN A 51 52.24 -77.17 -7.60
CA ASN A 51 51.75 -77.20 -8.99
C ASN A 51 50.25 -76.88 -9.11
N ILE A 52 49.51 -76.90 -7.98
CA ILE A 52 48.09 -76.57 -7.91
C ILE A 52 47.92 -75.37 -6.98
N SER A 53 47.35 -74.30 -7.52
CA SER A 53 47.11 -73.04 -6.83
C SER A 53 45.70 -72.53 -7.07
N PHE A 54 45.22 -71.70 -6.15
CA PHE A 54 43.91 -71.05 -6.18
C PHE A 54 44.12 -69.56 -6.01
N GLU A 55 43.67 -68.79 -7.00
CA GLU A 55 43.65 -67.33 -6.93
C GLU A 55 42.50 -66.88 -6.04
N ASP A 56 42.70 -65.76 -5.37
CA ASP A 56 41.66 -65.07 -4.60
C ASP A 56 40.74 -64.23 -5.48
N ASP A 57 39.49 -64.08 -5.05
CA ASP A 57 38.50 -63.26 -5.75
C ASP A 57 38.22 -61.94 -5.02
N VAL A 58 38.97 -60.89 -5.37
CA VAL A 58 38.86 -59.58 -4.72
C VAL A 58 37.51 -58.88 -5.02
N PRO A 59 37.02 -58.00 -4.12
CA PRO A 59 35.77 -57.31 -4.32
C PRO A 59 35.93 -56.17 -5.33
N SER A 60 34.80 -55.63 -5.81
CA SER A 60 34.77 -54.44 -6.65
C SER A 60 33.52 -53.60 -6.39
N VAL A 61 33.53 -52.36 -6.87
CA VAL A 61 32.37 -51.46 -6.78
C VAL A 61 32.12 -50.77 -8.11
N THR A 62 30.86 -50.76 -8.54
CA THR A 62 30.39 -49.94 -9.67
C THR A 62 29.66 -48.73 -9.13
N ILE A 63 30.02 -47.54 -9.61
CA ILE A 63 29.37 -46.28 -9.23
C ILE A 63 28.40 -45.87 -10.33
N ASN A 64 27.11 -45.83 -9.99
CA ASN A 64 26.05 -45.33 -10.85
C ASN A 64 25.83 -43.83 -10.64
N ALA A 65 24.95 -43.23 -11.44
CA ALA A 65 24.50 -41.87 -11.21
C ALA A 65 23.81 -41.75 -9.85
N VAL A 66 24.13 -40.68 -9.12
CA VAL A 66 23.46 -40.36 -7.86
C VAL A 66 22.05 -39.83 -8.17
N ALA A 67 21.04 -40.36 -7.50
CA ALA A 67 19.68 -39.85 -7.56
C ALA A 67 19.45 -38.88 -6.40
N ASP A 68 19.69 -37.60 -6.65
CA ASP A 68 19.66 -36.51 -5.67
C ASP A 68 18.52 -35.51 -5.86
N GLY A 69 17.72 -35.61 -6.93
CA GLY A 69 16.64 -34.66 -7.23
C GLY A 69 15.52 -34.54 -6.18
N GLY A 70 15.53 -35.36 -5.12
CA GLY A 70 14.64 -35.21 -3.96
C GLY A 70 15.30 -34.53 -2.74
N ILE A 71 16.56 -34.14 -2.85
CA ILE A 71 17.32 -33.45 -1.81
C ILE A 71 17.34 -31.97 -2.16
N THR A 72 16.69 -31.14 -1.35
CA THR A 72 16.66 -29.68 -1.55
C THR A 72 17.13 -28.98 -0.29
N LEU A 73 17.89 -27.91 -0.48
CA LEU A 73 18.39 -27.02 0.54
C LEU A 73 17.97 -25.61 0.12
N THR A 74 16.87 -25.15 0.72
CA THR A 74 16.27 -23.85 0.41
C THR A 74 16.38 -22.96 1.63
N THR A 75 17.00 -21.80 1.46
CA THR A 75 17.00 -20.71 2.46
C THR A 75 16.13 -19.56 1.98
N GLN A 76 15.79 -18.64 2.88
CA GLN A 76 14.94 -17.47 2.61
C GLN A 76 15.69 -16.18 2.92
N ASP A 77 15.63 -15.25 1.99
CA ASP A 77 16.22 -13.91 2.09
C ASP A 77 15.58 -13.10 3.23
N ALA A 78 14.29 -13.34 3.48
CA ALA A 78 13.54 -12.71 4.59
C ALA A 78 14.16 -12.99 5.97
N GLN A 79 14.97 -14.05 6.07
CA GLN A 79 15.64 -14.47 7.31
C GLN A 79 17.09 -13.99 7.40
N THR A 80 17.58 -13.23 6.42
CA THR A 80 18.95 -12.68 6.39
C THR A 80 19.03 -11.19 6.71
N ILE A 81 17.92 -10.56 7.11
CA ILE A 81 17.89 -9.13 7.44
C ILE A 81 18.87 -8.79 8.57
N GLY A 82 19.77 -7.83 8.30
CA GLY A 82 20.73 -7.31 9.27
C GLY A 82 21.88 -8.27 9.53
N SER A 83 21.91 -8.89 10.73
CA SER A 83 22.95 -9.87 11.09
C SER A 83 22.38 -11.28 11.27
N ALA A 84 21.15 -11.51 10.81
CA ALA A 84 20.50 -12.80 10.85
C ALA A 84 21.03 -13.71 9.72
N SER A 85 20.71 -15.00 9.80
CA SER A 85 21.11 -16.00 8.81
C SER A 85 20.10 -17.12 8.77
N ASP A 86 19.82 -17.67 7.60
CA ASP A 86 19.01 -18.87 7.42
C ASP A 86 19.89 -20.10 7.16
N THR A 87 19.41 -21.29 7.47
CA THR A 87 20.13 -22.54 7.24
C THR A 87 19.22 -23.68 6.84
N ALA A 88 19.59 -24.35 5.75
CA ALA A 88 18.95 -25.57 5.25
C ALA A 88 19.94 -26.74 5.25
N THR A 89 19.43 -27.97 5.43
CA THR A 89 20.28 -29.17 5.47
C THR A 89 19.67 -30.32 4.67
N GLY A 90 20.52 -31.12 4.02
CA GLY A 90 20.13 -32.31 3.26
C GLY A 90 21.19 -33.39 3.33
N SER A 91 20.80 -34.65 3.54
CA SER A 91 21.74 -35.78 3.62
C SER A 91 21.87 -36.50 2.28
N PHE A 92 23.09 -36.59 1.77
CA PHE A 92 23.43 -37.30 0.54
C PHE A 92 23.88 -38.75 0.78
N ALA A 93 24.05 -39.16 2.04
CA ALA A 93 24.62 -40.46 2.38
C ALA A 93 23.83 -41.64 1.79
N ALA A 94 22.49 -41.59 1.86
CA ALA A 94 21.65 -42.64 1.29
C ALA A 94 21.72 -42.68 -0.24
N ALA A 95 21.75 -41.50 -0.89
CA ALA A 95 21.84 -41.41 -2.35
C ALA A 95 23.20 -41.92 -2.86
N PHE A 96 24.28 -41.59 -2.13
CA PHE A 96 25.63 -42.04 -2.45
C PHE A 96 25.78 -43.55 -2.24
N LEU A 97 25.24 -44.08 -1.13
CA LEU A 97 25.23 -45.52 -0.88
C LEU A 97 24.39 -46.28 -1.91
N ALA A 98 23.25 -45.73 -2.35
CA ALA A 98 22.41 -46.35 -3.38
C ALA A 98 23.06 -46.32 -4.77
N ALA A 99 23.90 -45.32 -5.06
CA ALA A 99 24.67 -45.25 -6.29
C ALA A 99 25.83 -46.27 -6.32
N ALA A 100 26.29 -46.73 -5.16
CA ALA A 100 27.31 -47.77 -5.04
C ALA A 100 26.71 -49.18 -5.18
N VAL A 101 27.14 -49.90 -6.22
CA VAL A 101 26.77 -51.30 -6.42
C VAL A 101 27.99 -52.18 -6.13
N PRO A 102 28.08 -52.79 -4.94
CA PRO A 102 29.19 -53.66 -4.58
C PRO A 102 29.08 -55.04 -5.26
N SER A 103 30.24 -55.63 -5.56
CA SER A 103 30.41 -57.05 -5.91
C SER A 103 31.44 -57.63 -4.94
N TYR A 104 30.99 -58.49 -4.03
CA TYR A 104 31.82 -59.06 -2.95
C TYR A 104 32.56 -60.35 -3.33
N GLY A 105 32.74 -60.60 -4.63
CA GLY A 105 33.41 -61.81 -5.10
C GLY A 105 32.77 -63.13 -4.63
N ALA A 106 33.59 -64.18 -4.62
CA ALA A 106 33.25 -65.54 -4.21
C ALA A 106 33.20 -65.70 -2.68
N ASP A 107 33.80 -64.78 -1.94
CA ASP A 107 33.98 -64.82 -0.48
C ASP A 107 32.74 -64.33 0.27
N GLY A 108 31.79 -63.76 -0.48
CA GLY A 108 30.46 -63.44 -0.01
C GLY A 108 30.38 -62.08 0.67
N PRO A 109 29.18 -61.66 1.11
CA PRO A 109 28.93 -60.28 1.49
C PRO A 109 29.68 -59.86 2.75
N GLY A 110 30.38 -58.72 2.68
CA GLY A 110 30.93 -58.01 3.83
C GLY A 110 30.19 -56.68 4.09
N THR A 111 30.88 -55.55 3.90
CA THR A 111 30.34 -54.20 4.15
C THR A 111 30.49 -53.27 2.95
N THR A 112 29.62 -52.27 2.86
CA THR A 112 29.78 -51.12 1.95
C THR A 112 29.53 -49.85 2.72
N THR A 113 30.52 -48.97 2.72
CA THR A 113 30.50 -47.74 3.51
C THR A 113 30.86 -46.55 2.63
N VAL A 114 30.34 -45.37 2.97
CA VAL A 114 30.65 -44.12 2.30
C VAL A 114 31.23 -43.15 3.34
N SER A 115 32.45 -42.70 3.11
CA SER A 115 33.22 -41.81 4.01
C SER A 115 33.91 -40.68 3.24
N ASP A 116 34.61 -39.81 3.96
CA ASP A 116 35.49 -38.78 3.37
C ASP A 116 34.77 -37.79 2.44
N TYR A 117 33.57 -37.37 2.84
CA TYR A 117 32.80 -36.34 2.14
C TYR A 117 33.60 -35.05 2.01
N SER A 118 33.63 -34.50 0.80
CA SER A 118 34.34 -33.27 0.49
C SER A 118 33.63 -32.47 -0.60
N LEU A 119 33.71 -31.16 -0.48
CA LEU A 119 33.17 -30.21 -1.46
C LEU A 119 34.29 -29.68 -2.36
N SER A 120 33.97 -29.41 -3.64
CA SER A 120 34.87 -28.74 -4.56
C SER A 120 34.12 -27.74 -5.45
N VAL A 121 34.82 -26.69 -5.89
CA VAL A 121 34.29 -25.72 -6.86
C VAL A 121 34.71 -26.15 -8.25
N THR A 122 33.73 -26.37 -9.12
CA THR A 122 33.94 -26.73 -10.53
C THR A 122 33.98 -25.48 -11.41
N ASP A 123 33.23 -24.45 -11.06
CA ASP A 123 33.25 -23.12 -11.67
C ASP A 123 33.06 -22.06 -10.58
N SER A 124 33.97 -21.10 -10.50
CA SER A 124 33.92 -20.04 -9.49
C SER A 124 32.82 -19.02 -9.77
N ASN A 125 32.33 -18.89 -11.00
CA ASN A 125 31.24 -17.98 -11.31
C ASN A 125 29.91 -18.63 -10.91
N SER A 126 29.29 -18.18 -9.82
CA SER A 126 27.99 -18.73 -9.40
C SER A 126 26.88 -18.45 -10.42
N GLY A 127 26.95 -17.31 -11.12
CA GLY A 127 25.85 -16.77 -11.92
C GLY A 127 24.79 -16.01 -11.10
N LEU A 128 24.99 -15.88 -9.79
CA LEU A 128 24.11 -15.19 -8.85
C LEU A 128 24.72 -13.83 -8.45
N THR A 129 23.88 -12.91 -7.99
CA THR A 129 24.30 -11.59 -7.50
C THR A 129 23.70 -11.30 -6.13
N SER A 130 24.25 -10.32 -5.42
CA SER A 130 23.72 -9.77 -4.17
C SER A 130 24.09 -8.29 -4.10
N ASN A 131 23.12 -7.42 -3.86
CA ASN A 131 23.24 -5.97 -3.96
C ASN A 131 23.84 -5.50 -5.30
N GLY A 132 23.48 -6.17 -6.40
CA GLY A 132 24.00 -5.94 -7.75
C GLY A 132 25.47 -6.35 -7.97
N LEU A 133 26.09 -7.02 -6.99
CA LEU A 133 27.47 -7.50 -7.06
C LEU A 133 27.50 -9.01 -7.35
N ALA A 134 28.34 -9.42 -8.30
CA ALA A 134 28.48 -10.83 -8.65
C ALA A 134 29.04 -11.68 -7.49
N ILE A 135 28.38 -12.81 -7.22
CA ILE A 135 28.81 -13.78 -6.21
C ILE A 135 29.83 -14.74 -6.84
N THR A 136 31.00 -14.84 -6.22
CA THR A 136 32.05 -15.79 -6.61
C THR A 136 32.15 -16.92 -5.59
N LEU A 137 32.24 -18.16 -6.06
CA LEU A 137 32.42 -19.36 -5.25
C LEU A 137 33.90 -19.62 -5.00
N THR A 138 34.27 -19.77 -3.73
CA THR A 138 35.63 -20.09 -3.31
C THR A 138 35.64 -21.19 -2.27
N LYS A 139 36.65 -22.07 -2.32
CA LYS A 139 36.85 -23.08 -1.28
C LYS A 139 37.63 -22.46 -0.12
N VAL A 140 37.02 -22.41 1.07
CA VAL A 140 37.62 -21.87 2.30
C VAL A 140 37.64 -22.97 3.36
N GLY A 141 38.80 -23.61 3.54
CA GLY A 141 38.90 -24.82 4.37
C GLY A 141 38.13 -25.99 3.75
N SER A 142 37.22 -26.61 4.51
CA SER A 142 36.32 -27.67 4.02
C SER A 142 35.16 -27.14 3.19
N ASP A 143 34.78 -25.88 3.38
CA ASP A 143 33.51 -25.32 2.93
C ASP A 143 33.66 -24.62 1.57
N ILE A 144 32.53 -24.41 0.90
CA ILE A 144 32.43 -23.49 -0.23
C ILE A 144 31.73 -22.22 0.26
N VAL A 145 32.32 -21.07 -0.04
CA VAL A 145 31.79 -19.75 0.32
C VAL A 145 31.46 -19.01 -0.96
N GLY A 146 30.20 -18.62 -1.11
CA GLY A 146 29.74 -17.64 -2.09
C GLY A 146 29.88 -16.25 -1.51
N SER A 147 30.69 -15.39 -2.13
CA SER A 147 30.97 -14.04 -1.64
C SER A 147 30.98 -13.00 -2.76
N THR A 148 30.56 -11.79 -2.45
CA THR A 148 30.78 -10.59 -3.28
C THR A 148 32.02 -9.84 -2.79
N THR A 149 32.30 -8.67 -3.38
CA THR A 149 33.33 -7.76 -2.85
C THR A 149 32.94 -7.13 -1.50
N ALA A 150 31.67 -7.21 -1.09
CA ALA A 150 31.18 -6.68 0.17
C ALA A 150 31.25 -7.69 1.33
N GLY A 151 31.25 -9.00 1.03
CA GLY A 151 31.30 -10.04 2.06
C GLY A 151 30.80 -11.40 1.60
N GLU A 152 30.69 -12.31 2.56
CA GLU A 152 30.05 -13.62 2.39
C GLU A 152 28.53 -13.47 2.28
N VAL A 153 27.94 -14.14 1.29
CA VAL A 153 26.48 -14.19 1.06
C VAL A 153 25.93 -15.53 1.51
N PHE A 154 26.59 -16.64 1.13
CA PHE A 154 26.22 -17.97 1.59
C PHE A 154 27.43 -18.90 1.72
N ARG A 155 27.22 -19.99 2.47
CA ARG A 155 28.20 -21.02 2.74
C ARG A 155 27.59 -22.40 2.61
N ILE A 156 28.33 -23.30 1.98
CA ILE A 156 28.00 -24.72 1.84
C ILE A 156 29.06 -25.50 2.61
N SER A 157 28.64 -26.26 3.61
CA SER A 157 29.51 -27.16 4.37
C SER A 157 28.99 -28.59 4.28
N VAL A 158 29.85 -29.57 4.54
CA VAL A 158 29.46 -30.98 4.62
C VAL A 158 30.04 -31.63 5.87
N ALA A 159 29.18 -32.31 6.61
CA ALA A 159 29.58 -33.10 7.77
C ALA A 159 30.08 -34.49 7.34
N SER A 160 30.82 -35.16 8.22
CA SER A 160 31.38 -36.51 7.95
C SER A 160 30.33 -37.59 7.71
N ASN A 161 29.07 -37.35 8.07
CA ASN A 161 27.94 -38.24 7.81
C ASN A 161 27.23 -37.95 6.46
N GLY A 162 27.79 -37.08 5.61
CA GLY A 162 27.22 -36.71 4.31
C GLY A 162 26.04 -35.74 4.38
N THR A 163 25.80 -35.09 5.52
CA THR A 163 24.84 -33.98 5.62
C THR A 163 25.49 -32.72 5.09
N VAL A 164 24.92 -32.17 4.02
CA VAL A 164 25.26 -30.85 3.50
C VAL A 164 24.41 -29.81 4.21
N THR A 165 25.03 -28.70 4.57
CA THR A 165 24.40 -27.53 5.18
C THR A 165 24.64 -26.32 4.30
N LEU A 166 23.56 -25.67 3.88
CA LEU A 166 23.56 -24.34 3.28
C LEU A 166 23.25 -23.33 4.37
N THR A 167 24.09 -22.33 4.56
CA THR A 167 23.84 -21.19 5.44
C THR A 167 23.90 -19.91 4.61
N GLN A 168 22.81 -19.15 4.61
CA GLN A 168 22.72 -17.86 3.94
C GLN A 168 22.86 -16.75 4.99
N SER A 169 23.65 -15.72 4.68
CA SER A 169 24.00 -14.62 5.59
C SER A 169 23.72 -13.23 4.99
N ALA A 170 23.39 -13.17 3.71
CA ALA A 170 22.90 -11.98 3.03
C ALA A 170 21.91 -12.41 1.94
N GLU A 171 21.03 -11.50 1.58
CA GLU A 171 20.11 -11.60 0.45
C GLU A 171 20.86 -11.76 -0.87
N LEU A 172 20.22 -12.45 -1.82
CA LEU A 172 20.61 -12.53 -3.20
C LEU A 172 19.69 -11.61 -4.00
N ASP A 173 20.17 -11.07 -5.12
CA ASP A 173 19.25 -10.36 -6.01
C ASP A 173 18.49 -11.37 -6.86
N HIS A 174 17.18 -11.20 -6.93
CA HIS A 174 16.31 -12.00 -7.77
C HIS A 174 15.94 -11.20 -9.03
N LEU A 175 15.19 -11.83 -9.93
CA LEU A 175 14.64 -11.14 -11.09
C LEU A 175 13.24 -10.65 -10.71
N PRO A 176 12.80 -9.48 -11.19
CA PRO A 176 11.46 -9.01 -10.86
C PRO A 176 10.41 -10.05 -11.23
N GLU A 177 9.44 -10.30 -10.34
CA GLU A 177 8.41 -11.34 -10.55
C GLU A 177 7.64 -11.20 -11.88
N ASP A 178 7.57 -10.00 -12.46
CA ASP A 178 6.83 -9.71 -13.70
C ASP A 178 7.62 -9.93 -15.01
N VAL A 179 8.92 -10.28 -14.91
CA VAL A 179 9.82 -10.39 -16.07
C VAL A 179 9.67 -11.72 -16.82
N ASP A 180 9.05 -12.73 -16.20
CA ASP A 180 8.79 -14.01 -16.86
C ASP A 180 7.36 -14.55 -16.64
N ASN A 181 6.96 -15.49 -17.49
CA ASN A 181 5.60 -16.05 -17.47
C ASN A 181 5.48 -17.28 -16.56
N SER A 182 6.58 -17.75 -15.95
CA SER A 182 6.62 -18.90 -15.04
C SER A 182 6.41 -18.48 -13.58
N ASN A 183 6.64 -17.21 -13.23
CA ASN A 183 6.50 -16.68 -11.87
C ASN A 183 7.29 -17.51 -10.84
N ASP A 184 8.44 -18.04 -11.26
CA ASP A 184 9.40 -18.78 -10.43
C ASP A 184 10.63 -17.95 -10.07
N ASN A 185 10.62 -16.64 -10.38
CA ASN A 185 11.68 -15.73 -10.00
C ASN A 185 11.81 -15.59 -8.48
N ASN A 186 10.76 -15.91 -7.71
CA ASN A 186 10.81 -15.95 -6.26
C ASN A 186 11.73 -17.06 -5.69
N LEU A 187 12.25 -17.95 -6.54
CA LEU A 187 13.14 -19.04 -6.16
C LEU A 187 14.28 -19.18 -7.17
N ILE A 188 15.44 -18.64 -6.84
CA ILE A 188 16.64 -18.84 -7.64
C ILE A 188 17.42 -20.06 -7.15
N SER A 189 18.04 -20.80 -8.08
CA SER A 189 18.82 -21.99 -7.75
C SER A 189 20.26 -21.86 -8.23
N LEU A 190 21.19 -22.44 -7.48
CA LEU A 190 22.56 -22.58 -7.96
C LEU A 190 22.55 -23.48 -9.21
N ALA A 191 23.10 -22.98 -10.32
CA ALA A 191 23.14 -23.73 -11.57
C ALA A 191 23.99 -25.01 -11.46
N ASN A 192 23.79 -25.93 -12.40
CA ASN A 192 24.64 -27.13 -12.54
C ASN A 192 26.10 -26.75 -12.87
N GLY A 193 27.03 -27.61 -12.47
CA GLY A 193 28.45 -27.51 -12.77
C GLY A 193 29.19 -26.51 -11.89
N LYS A 194 28.62 -26.11 -10.75
CA LYS A 194 29.19 -25.09 -9.86
C LYS A 194 29.91 -25.71 -8.67
N VAL A 195 29.24 -26.58 -7.93
CA VAL A 195 29.76 -27.22 -6.72
C VAL A 195 29.53 -28.72 -6.79
N LEU A 196 30.60 -29.50 -6.59
CA LEU A 196 30.55 -30.96 -6.56
C LEU A 196 30.78 -31.46 -5.13
N LEU A 197 29.87 -32.30 -4.64
CA LEU A 197 30.05 -33.11 -3.44
C LEU A 197 30.63 -34.47 -3.86
N SER A 198 31.72 -34.91 -3.23
CA SER A 198 32.36 -36.21 -3.49
C SER A 198 32.60 -36.98 -2.19
N ALA A 199 32.61 -38.30 -2.26
CA ALA A 199 32.94 -39.19 -1.15
C ALA A 199 33.63 -40.46 -1.63
N THR A 200 34.31 -41.15 -0.72
CA THR A 200 34.92 -42.46 -0.96
C THR A 200 33.93 -43.56 -0.59
N VAL A 201 33.69 -44.49 -1.50
CA VAL A 201 32.99 -45.73 -1.24
C VAL A 201 34.01 -46.82 -0.98
N THR A 202 33.88 -47.53 0.14
CA THR A 202 34.72 -48.68 0.48
C THR A 202 33.85 -49.93 0.58
N VAL A 203 34.18 -50.94 -0.21
CA VAL A 203 33.58 -52.27 -0.20
C VAL A 203 34.56 -53.25 0.41
N VAL A 204 34.08 -54.03 1.38
CA VAL A 204 34.80 -55.11 2.04
C VAL A 204 33.97 -56.37 1.87
N ASP A 205 34.56 -57.51 1.53
CA ASP A 205 33.88 -58.82 1.43
C ASP A 205 34.06 -59.67 2.69
N GLY A 206 33.91 -60.99 2.57
CA GLY A 206 33.83 -61.93 3.68
C GLY A 206 35.14 -62.21 4.40
N ASP A 207 36.28 -62.08 3.73
CA ASP A 207 37.62 -62.34 4.25
C ASP A 207 38.49 -61.08 4.42
N ASN A 208 37.88 -59.92 4.15
CA ASN A 208 38.36 -58.56 4.39
C ASN A 208 39.23 -57.96 3.28
N ASP A 209 39.14 -58.47 2.06
CA ASP A 209 39.65 -57.74 0.92
C ASP A 209 38.88 -56.44 0.72
N THR A 210 39.56 -55.43 0.14
CA THR A 210 38.99 -54.08 0.03
C THR A 210 39.04 -53.52 -1.39
N ALA A 211 37.95 -52.89 -1.80
CA ALA A 211 37.86 -52.11 -3.02
C ALA A 211 37.32 -50.72 -2.73
N THR A 212 37.86 -49.72 -3.42
CA THR A 212 37.44 -48.32 -3.25
C THR A 212 36.95 -47.71 -4.56
N GLY A 213 36.03 -46.77 -4.46
CA GLY A 213 35.53 -45.97 -5.57
C GLY A 213 35.20 -44.54 -5.13
N THR A 214 35.10 -43.62 -6.07
CA THR A 214 34.64 -42.25 -5.79
C THR A 214 33.23 -42.08 -6.34
N VAL A 215 32.34 -41.61 -5.48
CA VAL A 215 30.98 -41.20 -5.86
C VAL A 215 30.85 -39.69 -5.72
N SER A 216 30.15 -39.05 -6.64
CA SER A 216 29.97 -37.60 -6.63
C SER A 216 28.59 -37.18 -7.12
N ALA A 217 28.09 -36.06 -6.58
CA ALA A 217 26.88 -35.38 -7.00
C ALA A 217 27.15 -33.89 -7.22
N ASP A 218 26.54 -33.34 -8.27
CA ASP A 218 26.51 -31.90 -8.54
C ASP A 218 25.42 -31.29 -7.67
N LEU A 219 25.75 -30.28 -6.87
CA LEU A 219 24.78 -29.63 -5.98
C LEU A 219 23.91 -28.59 -6.70
N GLY A 220 24.13 -28.39 -8.00
CA GLY A 220 23.26 -27.58 -8.84
C GLY A 220 21.81 -28.09 -8.81
N GLY A 221 20.86 -27.18 -8.64
CA GLY A 221 19.45 -27.51 -8.46
C GLY A 221 19.07 -28.10 -7.09
N ASN A 222 20.02 -28.55 -6.27
CA ASN A 222 19.76 -28.89 -4.87
C ASN A 222 19.75 -27.65 -3.95
N ILE A 223 20.48 -26.60 -4.33
CA ILE A 223 20.62 -25.36 -3.56
C ILE A 223 19.76 -24.27 -4.18
N SER A 224 18.88 -23.67 -3.37
CA SER A 224 18.00 -22.59 -3.79
C SER A 224 17.80 -21.53 -2.71
N PHE A 225 17.38 -20.35 -3.12
CA PHE A 225 17.18 -19.17 -2.30
C PHE A 225 15.81 -18.57 -2.63
N GLU A 226 14.93 -18.50 -1.63
CA GLU A 226 13.59 -17.94 -1.74
C GLU A 226 13.62 -16.45 -1.40
N ASP A 227 12.98 -15.66 -2.25
CA ASP A 227 12.98 -14.20 -2.23
C ASP A 227 12.20 -13.60 -1.04
N ASP A 228 12.50 -12.35 -0.69
CA ASP A 228 11.73 -11.53 0.25
C ASP A 228 11.05 -10.35 -0.45
N VAL A 229 10.09 -10.68 -1.30
CA VAL A 229 9.32 -9.71 -2.10
C VAL A 229 8.69 -8.58 -1.25
N PRO A 230 8.49 -7.38 -1.81
CA PRO A 230 8.04 -6.24 -1.04
C PRO A 230 6.56 -6.38 -0.71
N SER A 231 6.08 -5.57 0.23
CA SER A 231 4.65 -5.48 0.55
C SER A 231 4.26 -4.09 0.98
N VAL A 232 2.95 -3.82 1.00
CA VAL A 232 2.43 -2.53 1.45
C VAL A 232 1.22 -2.72 2.35
N THR A 233 1.24 -2.06 3.51
CA THR A 233 0.06 -1.94 4.38
C THR A 233 -0.58 -0.57 4.17
N ILE A 234 -1.89 -0.55 3.92
CA ILE A 234 -2.66 0.69 3.75
C ILE A 234 -3.41 1.02 5.04
N ASN A 235 -3.05 2.14 5.66
CA ASN A 235 -3.73 2.68 6.84
C ASN A 235 -4.87 3.63 6.45
N ALA A 236 -5.61 4.11 7.44
CA ALA A 236 -6.61 5.16 7.23
C ALA A 236 -5.96 6.45 6.72
N VAL A 237 -6.59 7.07 5.72
CA VAL A 237 -6.15 8.37 5.19
C VAL A 237 -6.54 9.48 6.17
N ALA A 238 -5.59 10.34 6.51
CA ALA A 238 -5.84 11.55 7.29
C ALA A 238 -6.06 12.74 6.35
N ASP A 239 -7.33 13.02 6.03
CA ASP A 239 -7.77 14.02 5.06
C ASP A 239 -8.54 15.20 5.67
N GLY A 240 -8.77 15.23 6.99
CA GLY A 240 -9.55 16.29 7.64
C GLY A 240 -8.99 17.71 7.55
N GLY A 241 -7.77 17.90 7.00
CA GLY A 241 -7.20 19.20 6.67
C GLY A 241 -7.36 19.61 5.20
N ILE A 242 -7.96 18.76 4.37
CA ILE A 242 -8.20 19.01 2.94
C ILE A 242 -9.65 19.45 2.78
N THR A 243 -9.87 20.69 2.35
CA THR A 243 -11.22 21.23 2.15
C THR A 243 -11.30 21.91 0.79
N LEU A 244 -12.42 21.68 0.11
CA LEU A 244 -12.77 22.27 -1.15
C LEU A 244 -14.13 22.96 -0.94
N THR A 245 -14.09 24.29 -0.83
CA THR A 245 -15.28 25.12 -0.61
C THR A 245 -15.50 26.03 -1.79
N THR A 246 -16.67 25.95 -2.41
CA THR A 246 -17.14 26.92 -3.40
C THR A 246 -18.23 27.81 -2.81
N GLN A 247 -18.50 28.94 -3.43
CA GLN A 247 -19.46 29.95 -2.98
C GLN A 247 -20.59 30.12 -4.00
N ASP A 248 -21.83 30.05 -3.53
CA ASP A 248 -23.03 30.21 -4.35
C ASP A 248 -23.07 31.59 -5.03
N ALA A 249 -22.56 32.63 -4.36
CA ALA A 249 -22.47 34.00 -4.88
C ALA A 249 -21.70 34.11 -6.21
N GLN A 250 -20.81 33.16 -6.49
CA GLN A 250 -19.97 33.12 -7.69
C GLN A 250 -20.57 32.26 -8.81
N THR A 251 -21.79 31.74 -8.62
CA THR A 251 -22.47 30.85 -9.58
C THR A 251 -23.64 31.52 -10.31
N ILE A 252 -23.89 32.81 -10.06
CA ILE A 252 -25.02 33.54 -10.64
C ILE A 252 -24.97 33.55 -12.18
N GLY A 253 -26.05 33.10 -12.80
CA GLY A 253 -26.24 33.12 -14.25
C GLY A 253 -25.47 31.99 -14.93
N SER A 254 -24.41 32.32 -15.67
CA SER A 254 -23.54 31.34 -16.35
C SER A 254 -22.13 31.30 -15.75
N ALA A 255 -21.97 31.87 -14.55
CA ALA A 255 -20.71 31.86 -13.82
C ALA A 255 -20.52 30.50 -13.10
N SER A 256 -19.31 30.27 -12.62
CA SER A 256 -18.96 29.06 -11.87
C SER A 256 -17.83 29.37 -10.89
N ASP A 257 -17.84 28.71 -9.74
CA ASP A 257 -16.74 28.75 -8.77
C ASP A 257 -15.96 27.44 -8.77
N THR A 258 -14.70 27.45 -8.36
CA THR A 258 -13.85 26.27 -8.32
C THR A 258 -12.90 26.29 -7.12
N ALA A 259 -12.86 25.15 -6.42
CA ALA A 259 -11.93 24.87 -5.34
C ALA A 259 -11.09 23.62 -5.64
N THR A 260 -9.87 23.55 -5.09
CA THR A 260 -8.97 22.41 -5.31
C THR A 260 -8.28 21.98 -4.04
N GLY A 261 -8.01 20.68 -3.91
CA GLY A 261 -7.28 20.09 -2.78
C GLY A 261 -6.50 18.85 -3.22
N SER A 262 -5.26 18.69 -2.76
CA SER A 262 -4.41 17.55 -3.12
C SER A 262 -4.44 16.47 -2.05
N PHE A 263 -4.76 15.24 -2.47
CA PHE A 263 -4.79 14.04 -1.61
C PHE A 263 -3.50 13.23 -1.68
N ALA A 264 -2.56 13.58 -2.57
CA ALA A 264 -1.37 12.77 -2.82
C ALA A 264 -0.50 12.56 -1.57
N ALA A 265 -0.30 13.61 -0.77
CA ALA A 265 0.49 13.50 0.46
C ALA A 265 -0.22 12.64 1.52
N ALA A 266 -1.54 12.77 1.64
CA ALA A 266 -2.34 11.98 2.58
C ALA A 266 -2.37 10.50 2.20
N PHE A 267 -2.46 10.20 0.91
CA PHE A 267 -2.44 8.83 0.39
C PHE A 267 -1.07 8.19 0.54
N LEU A 268 0.01 8.93 0.23
CA LEU A 268 1.37 8.44 0.44
C LEU A 268 1.67 8.20 1.93
N ALA A 269 1.20 9.07 2.82
CA ALA A 269 1.37 8.89 4.27
C ALA A 269 0.57 7.70 4.83
N ALA A 270 -0.54 7.33 4.19
CA ALA A 270 -1.33 6.15 4.56
C ALA A 270 -0.66 4.84 4.11
N ALA A 271 0.24 4.88 3.13
CA ALA A 271 1.00 3.74 2.68
C ALA A 271 2.21 3.47 3.58
N VAL A 272 2.29 2.26 4.13
CA VAL A 272 3.43 1.78 4.91
C VAL A 272 4.10 0.64 4.12
N PRO A 273 5.20 0.92 3.41
CA PRO A 273 5.93 -0.09 2.65
C PRO A 273 6.78 -0.99 3.57
N SER A 274 6.92 -2.25 3.17
CA SER A 274 8.00 -3.16 3.58
C SER A 274 8.76 -3.54 2.31
N TYR A 275 10.06 -3.29 2.28
CA TYR A 275 10.90 -3.50 1.09
C TYR A 275 11.72 -4.79 1.16
N GLY A 276 11.31 -5.74 1.99
CA GLY A 276 12.03 -6.99 2.14
C GLY A 276 13.47 -6.87 2.63
N ALA A 277 14.27 -7.88 2.30
CA ALA A 277 15.70 -7.97 2.60
C ALA A 277 16.56 -7.17 1.60
N ASP A 278 16.04 -6.93 0.40
CA ASP A 278 16.69 -6.22 -0.72
C ASP A 278 16.85 -4.72 -0.47
N GLY A 279 16.16 -4.24 0.56
CA GLY A 279 16.28 -2.89 1.06
C GLY A 279 15.45 -1.88 0.26
N PRO A 280 15.51 -0.60 0.66
CA PRO A 280 14.53 0.38 0.21
C PRO A 280 14.67 0.76 -1.27
N GLY A 281 13.57 0.65 -2.02
CA GLY A 281 13.43 1.23 -3.36
C GLY A 281 12.53 2.47 -3.36
N THR A 282 11.35 2.39 -3.96
CA THR A 282 10.40 3.50 -4.11
C THR A 282 9.00 3.14 -3.63
N THR A 283 8.26 4.14 -3.13
CA THR A 283 6.81 4.05 -2.94
C THR A 283 6.15 5.19 -3.69
N THR A 284 5.20 4.87 -4.57
CA THR A 284 4.50 5.85 -5.40
C THR A 284 3.00 5.66 -5.31
N VAL A 285 2.25 6.73 -5.57
CA VAL A 285 0.78 6.70 -5.63
C VAL A 285 0.34 7.23 -6.99
N SER A 286 -0.42 6.44 -7.73
CA SER A 286 -0.85 6.73 -9.09
C SER A 286 -2.29 6.21 -9.35
N ASP A 287 -2.78 6.35 -10.58
CA ASP A 287 -4.11 5.85 -10.99
C ASP A 287 -5.29 6.36 -10.15
N TYR A 288 -5.25 7.66 -9.81
CA TYR A 288 -6.34 8.32 -9.08
C TYR A 288 -7.65 8.23 -9.85
N SER A 289 -8.72 7.83 -9.17
CA SER A 289 -10.05 7.68 -9.73
C SER A 289 -11.14 7.98 -8.72
N LEU A 290 -12.26 8.52 -9.22
CA LEU A 290 -13.45 8.82 -8.42
C LEU A 290 -14.53 7.76 -8.65
N SER A 291 -15.29 7.44 -7.61
CA SER A 291 -16.48 6.58 -7.71
C SER A 291 -17.64 7.12 -6.88
N VAL A 292 -18.87 6.80 -7.29
CA VAL A 292 -20.09 7.09 -6.54
C VAL A 292 -20.44 5.87 -5.70
N THR A 293 -20.46 6.04 -4.38
CA THR A 293 -20.87 4.99 -3.43
C THR A 293 -22.38 5.04 -3.18
N ASP A 294 -22.96 6.24 -3.21
CA ASP A 294 -24.40 6.47 -3.11
C ASP A 294 -24.78 7.64 -4.01
N SER A 295 -25.73 7.42 -4.92
CA SER A 295 -26.17 8.42 -5.89
C SER A 295 -27.00 9.53 -5.26
N ASN A 296 -27.61 9.32 -4.10
CA ASN A 296 -28.37 10.35 -3.41
C ASN A 296 -27.41 11.28 -2.67
N SER A 297 -27.21 12.52 -3.14
CA SER A 297 -26.31 13.46 -2.47
C SER A 297 -26.83 13.91 -1.09
N GLY A 298 -28.16 13.93 -0.92
CA GLY A 298 -28.82 14.58 0.22
C GLY A 298 -28.91 16.10 0.10
N LEU A 299 -28.43 16.68 -1.00
CA LEU A 299 -28.43 18.11 -1.30
C LEU A 299 -29.53 18.44 -2.32
N THR A 300 -29.98 19.69 -2.33
CA THR A 300 -30.96 20.20 -3.30
C THR A 300 -30.48 21.50 -3.94
N SER A 301 -31.05 21.85 -5.09
CA SER A 301 -30.86 23.15 -5.76
C SER A 301 -32.19 23.54 -6.41
N ASN A 302 -32.66 24.75 -6.15
CA ASN A 302 -33.98 25.25 -6.56
C ASN A 302 -35.12 24.29 -6.13
N GLY A 303 -34.99 23.68 -4.95
CA GLY A 303 -35.93 22.69 -4.42
C GLY A 303 -35.93 21.34 -5.14
N LEU A 304 -35.00 21.10 -6.07
CA LEU A 304 -34.84 19.83 -6.78
C LEU A 304 -33.69 19.02 -6.18
N ALA A 305 -33.91 17.72 -5.98
CA ALA A 305 -32.89 16.82 -5.46
C ALA A 305 -31.70 16.68 -6.43
N ILE A 306 -30.48 16.76 -5.87
CA ILE A 306 -29.24 16.55 -6.60
C ILE A 306 -28.89 15.05 -6.56
N THR A 307 -28.63 14.47 -7.73
CA THR A 307 -28.16 13.08 -7.88
C THR A 307 -26.72 13.07 -8.37
N LEU A 308 -25.88 12.27 -7.71
CA LEU A 308 -24.49 12.01 -8.08
C LEU A 308 -24.41 10.93 -9.16
N THR A 309 -23.72 11.24 -10.24
CA THR A 309 -23.47 10.30 -11.34
C THR A 309 -22.03 10.36 -11.80
N LYS A 310 -21.46 9.22 -12.18
CA LYS A 310 -20.13 9.19 -12.79
C LYS A 310 -20.25 9.47 -14.29
N VAL A 311 -19.61 10.54 -14.78
CA VAL A 311 -19.60 10.96 -16.19
C VAL A 311 -18.16 11.03 -16.66
N GLY A 312 -17.71 10.00 -17.38
CA GLY A 312 -16.29 9.85 -17.71
C GLY A 312 -15.45 9.59 -16.44
N SER A 313 -14.39 10.39 -16.25
CA SER A 313 -13.56 10.36 -15.03
C SER A 313 -14.23 11.03 -13.83
N ASP A 314 -15.18 11.94 -14.09
CA ASP A 314 -15.69 12.89 -13.11
C ASP A 314 -16.95 12.38 -12.41
N ILE A 315 -17.28 13.00 -11.29
CA ILE A 315 -18.57 12.85 -10.61
C ILE A 315 -19.35 14.14 -10.78
N VAL A 316 -20.57 14.04 -11.30
CA VAL A 316 -21.46 15.17 -11.56
C VAL A 316 -22.66 15.08 -10.64
N GLY A 317 -22.85 16.10 -9.81
CA GLY A 317 -24.08 16.37 -9.08
C GLY A 317 -25.03 17.16 -9.96
N SER A 318 -26.19 16.59 -10.27
CA SER A 318 -27.18 17.21 -11.17
C SER A 318 -28.60 17.07 -10.66
N THR A 319 -29.45 18.03 -11.03
CA THR A 319 -30.91 17.94 -10.88
C THR A 319 -31.55 17.66 -12.24
N THR A 320 -32.89 17.60 -12.28
CA THR A 320 -33.62 17.55 -13.55
C THR A 320 -33.47 18.80 -14.42
N ALA A 321 -32.98 19.91 -13.86
CA ALA A 321 -32.74 21.17 -14.57
C ALA A 321 -31.31 21.30 -15.15
N GLY A 322 -30.34 20.51 -14.66
CA GLY A 322 -28.96 20.56 -15.14
C GLY A 322 -27.93 20.16 -14.09
N GLU A 323 -26.65 20.33 -14.45
CA GLU A 323 -25.50 20.17 -13.56
C GLU A 323 -25.45 21.29 -12.52
N VAL A 324 -25.20 20.94 -11.26
CA VAL A 324 -25.03 21.88 -10.14
C VAL A 324 -23.57 21.93 -9.73
N PHE A 325 -22.90 20.78 -9.63
CA PHE A 325 -21.47 20.73 -9.36
C PHE A 325 -20.80 19.51 -9.99
N ARG A 326 -19.48 19.57 -10.11
CA ARG A 326 -18.61 18.52 -10.65
C ARG A 326 -17.38 18.35 -9.78
N ILE A 327 -17.03 17.10 -9.52
CA ILE A 327 -15.80 16.69 -8.86
C ILE A 327 -14.95 15.95 -9.88
N SER A 328 -13.74 16.43 -10.11
CA SER A 328 -12.75 15.80 -10.99
C SER A 328 -11.46 15.54 -10.21
N VAL A 329 -10.63 14.62 -10.72
CA VAL A 329 -9.31 14.36 -10.13
C VAL A 329 -8.25 14.30 -11.23
N ALA A 330 -7.16 15.03 -11.04
CA ALA A 330 -6.00 14.98 -11.90
C ALA A 330 -5.08 13.79 -11.53
N SER A 331 -4.20 13.38 -12.45
CA SER A 331 -3.28 12.26 -12.24
C SER A 331 -2.29 12.45 -11.09
N ASN A 332 -2.12 13.69 -10.60
CA ASN A 332 -1.29 14.01 -9.44
C ASN A 332 -2.06 13.95 -8.11
N GLY A 333 -3.31 13.46 -8.10
CA GLY A 333 -4.16 13.39 -6.91
C GLY A 333 -4.78 14.72 -6.48
N THR A 334 -4.72 15.76 -7.31
CA THR A 334 -5.45 17.01 -7.07
C THR A 334 -6.91 16.82 -7.45
N VAL A 335 -7.80 16.93 -6.46
CA VAL A 335 -9.24 16.97 -6.66
C VAL A 335 -9.67 18.41 -6.93
N THR A 336 -10.59 18.59 -7.86
CA THR A 336 -11.18 19.88 -8.23
C THR A 336 -12.69 19.78 -8.09
N LEU A 337 -13.27 20.66 -7.28
CA LEU A 337 -14.70 20.91 -7.18
C LEU A 337 -15.02 22.14 -8.03
N THR A 338 -15.94 22.01 -8.99
CA THR A 338 -16.47 23.14 -9.75
C THR A 338 -17.97 23.21 -9.52
N GLN A 339 -18.47 24.35 -9.08
CA GLN A 339 -19.88 24.62 -8.85
C GLN A 339 -20.41 25.52 -9.96
N SER A 340 -21.55 25.16 -10.55
CA SER A 340 -22.17 25.84 -11.69
C SER A 340 -23.59 26.35 -11.41
N ALA A 341 -24.17 25.99 -10.26
CA ALA A 341 -25.43 26.53 -9.77
C ALA A 341 -25.42 26.54 -8.24
N GLU A 342 -26.23 27.40 -7.65
CA GLU A 342 -26.48 27.52 -6.21
C GLU A 342 -27.10 26.25 -5.64
N LEU A 343 -26.85 26.00 -4.35
CA LEU A 343 -27.47 24.93 -3.59
C LEU A 343 -28.46 25.52 -2.59
N ASP A 344 -29.53 24.78 -2.30
CA ASP A 344 -30.45 25.22 -1.26
C ASP A 344 -29.82 25.01 0.12
N HIS A 345 -29.69 26.09 0.87
CA HIS A 345 -29.20 26.08 2.25
C HIS A 345 -30.35 25.99 3.25
N LEU A 346 -30.05 25.56 4.48
CA LEU A 346 -31.04 25.55 5.56
C LEU A 346 -31.26 26.98 6.08
N PRO A 347 -32.49 27.38 6.44
CA PRO A 347 -32.72 28.68 7.06
C PRO A 347 -31.89 28.86 8.34
N GLU A 348 -31.37 30.06 8.56
CA GLU A 348 -30.55 30.38 9.75
C GLU A 348 -31.32 30.25 11.09
N ASP A 349 -32.66 30.17 11.08
CA ASP A 349 -33.48 30.03 12.28
C ASP A 349 -33.77 28.58 12.71
N VAL A 350 -33.26 27.59 11.95
CA VAL A 350 -33.52 26.16 12.19
C VAL A 350 -32.74 25.62 13.40
N ASP A 351 -31.62 26.24 13.76
CA ASP A 351 -30.94 25.98 15.03
C ASP A 351 -30.34 27.25 15.65
N ASN A 352 -29.65 27.10 16.78
CA ASN A 352 -29.12 28.22 17.56
C ASN A 352 -27.67 28.58 17.19
N SER A 353 -27.06 27.87 16.23
CA SER A 353 -25.76 28.16 15.65
C SER A 353 -26.01 28.77 14.28
N ASN A 354 -25.62 30.03 14.10
CA ASN A 354 -25.78 30.72 12.82
C ASN A 354 -24.75 30.20 11.77
N ASP A 355 -24.67 28.89 11.56
CA ASP A 355 -23.68 28.17 10.75
C ASP A 355 -24.31 27.35 9.60
N ASN A 356 -25.62 27.54 9.34
CA ASN A 356 -26.31 26.95 8.19
C ASN A 356 -25.88 27.54 6.83
N ASN A 357 -24.98 28.54 6.84
CA ASN A 357 -24.40 29.14 5.64
C ASN A 357 -23.31 28.25 4.99
N LEU A 358 -22.98 27.11 5.58
CA LEU A 358 -22.06 26.14 4.99
C LEU A 358 -22.69 24.74 5.02
N ILE A 359 -22.92 24.18 3.84
CA ILE A 359 -23.36 22.78 3.70
C ILE A 359 -22.21 21.93 3.14
N SER A 360 -22.14 20.67 3.54
CA SER A 360 -21.12 19.74 3.06
C SER A 360 -21.73 18.49 2.45
N LEU A 361 -21.05 17.91 1.48
CA LEU A 361 -21.39 16.59 1.00
C LEU A 361 -21.21 15.60 2.15
N ALA A 362 -22.25 14.82 2.44
CA ALA A 362 -22.20 13.84 3.53
C ALA A 362 -21.22 12.69 3.22
N ASN A 363 -20.80 11.99 4.27
CA ASN A 363 -19.98 10.78 4.15
C ASN A 363 -20.71 9.67 3.36
N GLY A 364 -19.92 8.79 2.74
CA GLY A 364 -20.35 7.61 2.01
C GLY A 364 -20.94 7.94 0.64
N LYS A 365 -20.61 9.09 0.07
CA LYS A 365 -21.18 9.57 -1.20
C LYS A 365 -20.22 9.39 -2.36
N VAL A 366 -19.00 9.91 -2.23
CA VAL A 366 -17.97 9.87 -3.26
C VAL A 366 -16.67 9.38 -2.66
N LEU A 367 -16.07 8.36 -3.29
CA LEU A 367 -14.78 7.83 -2.90
C LEU A 367 -13.72 8.24 -3.93
N LEU A 368 -12.59 8.77 -3.45
CA LEU A 368 -11.36 8.90 -4.20
C LEU A 368 -10.48 7.68 -3.92
N SER A 369 -10.01 6.99 -4.95
CA SER A 369 -9.12 5.84 -4.85
C SER A 369 -7.87 6.03 -5.69
N ALA A 370 -6.77 5.38 -5.31
CA ALA A 370 -5.53 5.33 -6.07
C ALA A 370 -4.78 4.01 -5.84
N THR A 371 -3.85 3.69 -6.73
CA THR A 371 -2.93 2.55 -6.59
C THR A 371 -1.64 3.02 -5.93
N VAL A 372 -1.27 2.37 -4.84
CA VAL A 372 0.06 2.48 -4.24
C VAL A 372 0.93 1.38 -4.84
N THR A 373 2.12 1.74 -5.34
CA THR A 373 3.12 0.78 -5.82
C THR A 373 4.39 0.93 -4.99
N VAL A 374 4.83 -0.17 -4.40
CA VAL A 374 6.09 -0.30 -3.65
C VAL A 374 7.04 -1.12 -4.51
N VAL A 375 8.27 -0.64 -4.63
CA VAL A 375 9.39 -1.29 -5.31
C VAL A 375 10.56 -1.32 -4.35
N ASP A 376 11.26 -2.43 -4.22
CA ASP A 376 12.45 -2.59 -3.38
C ASP A 376 13.76 -2.45 -4.18
N GLY A 377 14.85 -3.03 -3.67
CA GLY A 377 16.22 -2.85 -4.13
C GLY A 377 16.56 -3.57 -5.43
N ASP A 378 15.95 -4.73 -5.69
CA ASP A 378 16.19 -5.57 -6.87
C ASP A 378 15.05 -5.54 -7.91
N ASN A 379 14.09 -4.63 -7.67
CA ASN A 379 13.01 -4.22 -8.58
C ASN A 379 11.75 -5.08 -8.55
N ASP A 380 11.55 -5.88 -7.51
CA ASP A 380 10.24 -6.46 -7.26
C ASP A 380 9.18 -5.42 -6.94
N THR A 381 7.91 -5.78 -7.15
CA THR A 381 6.80 -4.83 -7.02
C THR A 381 5.64 -5.39 -6.23
N ALA A 382 5.11 -4.57 -5.32
CA ALA A 382 3.86 -4.83 -4.62
C ALA A 382 2.90 -3.67 -4.80
N THR A 383 1.61 -3.99 -4.94
CA THR A 383 0.57 -2.97 -5.11
C THR A 383 -0.51 -3.06 -4.03
N GLY A 384 -1.09 -1.91 -3.70
CA GLY A 384 -2.22 -1.78 -2.79
C GLY A 384 -3.17 -0.70 -3.25
N THR A 385 -4.44 -0.77 -2.84
CA THR A 385 -5.42 0.30 -3.10
C THR A 385 -5.58 1.16 -1.85
N VAL A 386 -5.40 2.47 -2.01
CA VAL A 386 -5.69 3.47 -0.98
C VAL A 386 -6.93 4.28 -1.38
N SER A 387 -7.76 4.65 -0.41
CA SER A 387 -8.98 5.41 -0.68
C SER A 387 -9.37 6.35 0.45
N ALA A 388 -10.00 7.47 0.09
CA ALA A 388 -10.61 8.43 1.01
C ALA A 388 -12.05 8.77 0.59
N ASP A 389 -12.92 8.93 1.58
CA ASP A 389 -14.29 9.41 1.40
C ASP A 389 -14.25 10.93 1.34
N LEU A 390 -14.75 11.53 0.27
CA LEU A 390 -14.74 12.99 0.08
C LEU A 390 -15.82 13.71 0.90
N GLY A 391 -16.64 12.97 1.66
CA GLY A 391 -17.59 13.54 2.61
C GLY A 391 -16.90 14.44 3.63
N GLY A 392 -17.45 15.63 3.85
CA GLY A 392 -16.84 16.65 4.71
C GLY A 392 -15.63 17.39 4.11
N ASN A 393 -14.99 16.88 3.05
CA ASN A 393 -13.99 17.66 2.29
C ASN A 393 -14.65 18.62 1.30
N ILE A 394 -15.83 18.28 0.77
CA ILE A 394 -16.57 19.08 -0.21
C ILE A 394 -17.64 19.90 0.52
N SER A 395 -17.58 21.23 0.37
CA SER A 395 -18.57 22.15 0.94
C SER A 395 -18.94 23.30 0.01
N PHE A 396 -20.09 23.91 0.30
CA PHE A 396 -20.70 25.00 -0.44
C PHE A 396 -21.12 26.07 0.56
N GLU A 397 -20.70 27.31 0.32
CA GLU A 397 -21.01 28.47 1.16
C GLU A 397 -22.13 29.31 0.53
N ASP A 398 -23.12 29.65 1.35
CA ASP A 398 -24.33 30.37 0.96
C ASP A 398 -24.07 31.83 0.57
N ASP A 399 -24.89 32.35 -0.35
CA ASP A 399 -24.95 33.77 -0.67
C ASP A 399 -26.05 34.45 0.14
N VAL A 400 -25.76 34.71 1.42
CA VAL A 400 -26.75 35.26 2.34
C VAL A 400 -27.26 36.66 1.92
N PRO A 401 -28.56 36.96 2.13
CA PRO A 401 -29.12 38.25 1.74
C PRO A 401 -28.51 39.43 2.49
N SER A 402 -28.36 40.56 1.81
CA SER A 402 -27.85 41.81 2.39
C SER A 402 -28.67 43.03 1.92
N VAL A 403 -28.52 44.18 2.59
CA VAL A 403 -29.23 45.41 2.21
C VAL A 403 -28.31 46.62 2.29
N THR A 404 -28.29 47.42 1.23
CA THR A 404 -27.65 48.74 1.22
C THR A 404 -28.70 49.82 1.41
N ILE A 405 -28.46 50.76 2.34
CA ILE A 405 -29.37 51.88 2.60
C ILE A 405 -28.83 53.16 1.97
N ASN A 406 -29.58 53.68 0.99
CA ASN A 406 -29.32 54.96 0.34
C ASN A 406 -29.97 56.12 1.09
N ALA A 407 -29.69 57.35 0.65
CA ALA A 407 -30.39 58.53 1.13
C ALA A 407 -31.88 58.44 0.78
N VAL A 408 -32.74 58.77 1.75
CA VAL A 408 -34.19 58.86 1.54
C VAL A 408 -34.50 60.10 0.71
N VAL A 409 -35.25 59.94 -0.37
CA VAL A 409 -35.78 61.05 -1.17
C VAL A 409 -37.21 61.34 -0.70
N ASP A 410 -37.35 62.28 0.23
CA ASP A 410 -38.62 62.66 0.86
C ASP A 410 -39.14 64.04 0.45
N GLY A 411 -38.43 64.77 -0.43
CA GLY A 411 -38.80 66.14 -0.84
C GLY A 411 -40.16 66.29 -1.53
N GLY A 412 -40.84 65.19 -1.88
CA GLY A 412 -42.22 65.18 -2.36
C GLY A 412 -43.28 65.01 -1.25
N ILE A 413 -42.87 64.79 -0.01
CA ILE A 413 -43.75 64.60 1.15
C ILE A 413 -43.78 65.92 1.92
N THR A 414 -44.95 66.54 2.02
CA THR A 414 -45.14 67.77 2.81
C THR A 414 -46.39 67.61 3.66
N LEU A 415 -46.28 67.98 4.94
CA LEU A 415 -47.40 68.06 5.87
C LEU A 415 -47.72 69.54 6.10
N THR A 416 -48.90 69.99 5.70
CA THR A 416 -49.29 71.40 5.80
C THR A 416 -50.60 71.53 6.56
N THR A 417 -50.54 72.20 7.70
CA THR A 417 -51.71 72.66 8.46
C THR A 417 -51.89 74.17 8.29
N GLN A 418 -53.02 74.72 8.73
CA GLN A 418 -53.42 76.11 8.57
C GLN A 418 -53.90 76.68 9.89
N ASP A 419 -53.22 77.72 10.38
CA ASP A 419 -53.55 78.42 11.63
C ASP A 419 -54.99 78.95 11.66
N ALA A 420 -55.54 79.36 10.51
CA ALA A 420 -56.93 79.82 10.42
C ALA A 420 -57.94 78.73 10.84
N GLN A 421 -57.54 77.46 10.85
CA GLN A 421 -58.36 76.31 11.23
C GLN A 421 -58.13 75.86 12.68
N THR A 422 -57.29 76.56 13.47
CA THR A 422 -56.95 76.20 14.86
C THR A 422 -57.54 77.17 15.90
N ILE A 423 -58.56 77.95 15.53
CA ILE A 423 -59.20 78.94 16.43
C ILE A 423 -60.00 78.24 17.56
N GLY A 424 -59.76 78.66 18.80
CA GLY A 424 -60.49 78.17 19.97
C GLY A 424 -60.08 76.74 20.33
N SER A 425 -61.01 75.79 20.21
CA SER A 425 -60.75 74.36 20.45
C SER A 425 -60.68 73.54 19.16
N ALA A 426 -60.57 74.19 17.99
CA ALA A 426 -60.43 73.52 16.70
C ALA A 426 -58.96 73.10 16.45
N SER A 427 -58.76 72.10 15.60
CA SER A 427 -57.45 71.64 15.16
C SER A 427 -57.45 71.35 13.67
N ASP A 428 -56.27 71.44 13.05
CA ASP A 428 -56.04 71.06 11.66
C ASP A 428 -55.03 69.90 11.60
N THR A 429 -55.18 69.01 10.63
CA THR A 429 -54.38 67.80 10.51
C THR A 429 -53.94 67.52 9.08
N ALA A 430 -52.65 67.26 8.91
CA ALA A 430 -52.04 66.81 7.67
C ALA A 430 -51.41 65.43 7.84
N THR A 431 -51.47 64.61 6.79
CA THR A 431 -50.89 63.26 6.80
C THR A 431 -50.08 62.99 5.55
N GLY A 432 -49.04 62.17 5.68
CA GLY A 432 -48.15 61.78 4.58
C GLY A 432 -47.40 60.49 4.92
N SER A 433 -47.25 59.59 3.95
CA SER A 433 -46.55 58.31 4.17
C SER A 433 -45.11 58.37 3.70
N PHE A 434 -44.20 57.96 4.57
CA PHE A 434 -42.76 57.83 4.28
C PHE A 434 -42.37 56.41 3.87
N ALA A 435 -43.32 55.47 3.88
CA ALA A 435 -43.02 54.05 3.65
C ALA A 435 -42.42 53.78 2.28
N ALA A 436 -42.97 54.36 1.22
CA ALA A 436 -42.44 54.20 -0.13
C ALA A 436 -41.04 54.82 -0.29
N ALA A 437 -40.80 55.97 0.35
CA ALA A 437 -39.49 56.63 0.32
C ALA A 437 -38.42 55.81 1.05
N PHE A 438 -38.75 55.23 2.21
CA PHE A 438 -37.84 54.33 2.93
C PHE A 438 -37.61 53.01 2.19
N LEU A 439 -38.66 52.43 1.61
CA LEU A 439 -38.54 51.21 0.82
C LEU A 439 -37.66 51.43 -0.42
N ALA A 440 -37.82 52.56 -1.11
CA ALA A 440 -36.97 52.91 -2.26
C ALA A 440 -35.51 53.20 -1.87
N ALA A 441 -35.25 53.63 -0.64
CA ALA A 441 -33.90 53.81 -0.11
C ALA A 441 -33.21 52.48 0.24
N ALA A 442 -33.98 51.43 0.51
CA ALA A 442 -33.46 50.09 0.74
C ALA A 442 -33.18 49.37 -0.59
N VAL A 443 -31.92 49.05 -0.85
CA VAL A 443 -31.48 48.27 -2.01
C VAL A 443 -31.09 46.88 -1.51
N PRO A 444 -31.99 45.88 -1.58
CA PRO A 444 -31.69 44.52 -1.19
C PRO A 444 -30.81 43.81 -2.24
N SER A 445 -29.90 42.97 -1.76
CA SER A 445 -29.33 41.86 -2.50
C SER A 445 -29.90 40.59 -1.89
N TYR A 446 -30.63 39.80 -2.67
CA TYR A 446 -31.26 38.57 -2.16
C TYR A 446 -30.38 37.33 -2.24
N GLY A 447 -29.15 37.50 -2.74
CA GLY A 447 -28.23 36.39 -2.97
C GLY A 447 -28.49 35.63 -4.27
N ALA A 448 -27.91 34.43 -4.36
CA ALA A 448 -28.00 33.54 -5.51
C ALA A 448 -29.37 32.84 -5.63
N ASP A 449 -30.08 32.68 -4.51
CA ASP A 449 -31.41 32.02 -4.41
C ASP A 449 -32.56 32.77 -5.12
N GLY A 450 -32.27 33.94 -5.68
CA GLY A 450 -33.25 34.78 -6.36
C GLY A 450 -34.05 35.68 -5.43
N ALA A 451 -35.07 36.34 -5.97
CA ALA A 451 -35.72 37.45 -5.28
C ALA A 451 -36.58 37.00 -4.08
N GLY A 452 -36.25 37.53 -2.89
CA GLY A 452 -37.06 37.41 -1.68
C GLY A 452 -38.01 38.61 -1.46
N THR A 453 -38.33 38.87 -0.19
CA THR A 453 -39.18 39.99 0.22
C THR A 453 -38.39 41.08 0.94
N THR A 454 -38.64 42.35 0.59
CA THR A 454 -38.15 43.51 1.35
C THR A 454 -39.31 44.22 2.01
N THR A 455 -39.25 44.38 3.33
CA THR A 455 -40.26 45.10 4.10
C THR A 455 -39.62 46.15 4.98
N VAL A 456 -40.19 47.35 5.01
CA VAL A 456 -39.84 48.39 5.98
C VAL A 456 -40.89 48.41 7.08
N SER A 457 -40.47 48.34 8.34
CA SER A 457 -41.34 48.39 9.51
C SER A 457 -40.61 49.06 10.68
N GLY A 458 -41.22 49.11 11.87
CA GLY A 458 -40.57 49.67 13.07
C GLY A 458 -40.44 51.21 13.05
N TYR A 459 -41.30 51.90 12.31
CA TYR A 459 -41.31 53.37 12.25
C TYR A 459 -41.43 53.98 13.65
N SER A 460 -40.54 54.92 13.96
CA SER A 460 -40.53 55.62 15.23
C SER A 460 -40.08 57.07 15.04
N LEU A 461 -40.56 57.96 15.92
CA LEU A 461 -40.16 59.36 15.96
C LEU A 461 -39.20 59.60 17.12
N SER A 462 -38.20 60.45 16.91
CA SER A 462 -37.28 60.93 17.95
C SER A 462 -37.09 62.45 17.83
N VAL A 463 -36.69 63.08 18.93
CA VAL A 463 -36.31 64.50 18.97
C VAL A 463 -34.80 64.58 19.11
N THR A 464 -34.13 65.20 18.14
CA THR A 464 -32.67 65.40 18.14
C THR A 464 -32.27 66.76 18.70
N ASP A 465 -33.12 67.77 18.52
CA ASP A 465 -33.04 69.09 19.15
C ASP A 465 -34.43 69.46 19.68
N SER A 466 -34.51 69.78 20.97
CA SER A 466 -35.78 70.16 21.61
C SER A 466 -36.20 71.59 21.26
N ASN A 467 -35.29 72.43 20.79
CA ASN A 467 -35.64 73.76 20.30
C ASN A 467 -36.27 73.66 18.90
N SER A 468 -37.58 73.95 18.80
CA SER A 468 -38.26 73.92 17.49
C SER A 468 -37.90 75.11 16.59
N GLY A 469 -37.39 76.21 17.17
CA GLY A 469 -37.24 77.49 16.47
C GLY A 469 -38.56 78.20 16.16
N LEU A 470 -39.70 77.63 16.57
CA LEU A 470 -41.05 78.19 16.37
C LEU A 470 -41.57 78.85 17.66
N THR A 471 -42.47 79.81 17.51
CA THR A 471 -43.21 80.42 18.63
C THR A 471 -44.72 80.37 18.38
N SER A 472 -45.49 80.44 19.46
CA SER A 472 -46.95 80.61 19.43
C SER A 472 -47.33 81.63 20.49
N ASN A 473 -48.06 82.68 20.11
CA ASN A 473 -48.44 83.77 20.99
C ASN A 473 -47.24 84.44 21.70
N GLY A 474 -46.10 84.52 21.01
CA GLY A 474 -44.84 85.07 21.51
C GLY A 474 -44.08 84.15 22.49
N LEU A 475 -44.54 82.92 22.70
CA LEU A 475 -43.87 81.93 23.55
C LEU A 475 -43.15 80.87 22.70
N ALA A 476 -41.92 80.50 23.08
CA ALA A 476 -41.15 79.48 22.38
C ALA A 476 -41.77 78.08 22.51
N ILE A 477 -41.76 77.34 21.40
CA ILE A 477 -42.24 75.96 21.33
C ILE A 477 -41.06 75.01 21.52
N THR A 478 -41.19 74.10 22.49
CA THR A 478 -40.22 73.03 22.75
C THR A 478 -40.78 71.70 22.26
N LEU A 479 -39.97 70.91 21.55
CA LEU A 479 -40.30 69.55 21.11
C LEU A 479 -39.98 68.56 22.23
N THR A 480 -40.96 67.73 22.57
CA THR A 480 -40.81 66.65 23.55
C THR A 480 -41.40 65.36 23.03
N LYS A 481 -40.72 64.24 23.27
CA LYS A 481 -41.27 62.92 22.96
C LYS A 481 -42.24 62.50 24.07
N VAL A 482 -43.50 62.26 23.73
CA VAL A 482 -44.56 61.83 24.65
C VAL A 482 -45.15 60.52 24.13
N GLY A 483 -44.74 59.39 24.70
CA GLY A 483 -45.07 58.07 24.16
C GLY A 483 -44.43 57.85 22.77
N SER A 484 -45.25 57.45 21.79
CA SER A 484 -44.83 57.31 20.38
C SER A 484 -44.68 58.65 19.66
N ASP A 485 -45.30 59.72 20.17
CA ASP A 485 -45.49 60.98 19.46
C ASP A 485 -44.43 62.02 19.84
N ILE A 486 -44.29 63.03 18.99
CA ILE A 486 -43.59 64.28 19.31
C ILE A 486 -44.61 65.38 19.54
N VAL A 487 -44.53 66.05 20.68
CA VAL A 487 -45.40 67.16 21.05
C VAL A 487 -44.58 68.45 21.07
N GLY A 488 -45.00 69.42 20.26
CA GLY A 488 -44.53 70.80 20.33
C GLY A 488 -45.42 71.58 21.32
N SER A 489 -44.85 72.07 22.40
CA SER A 489 -45.59 72.80 23.45
C SER A 489 -44.89 74.07 23.91
N THR A 490 -45.67 75.06 24.34
CA THR A 490 -45.20 76.23 25.09
C THR A 490 -45.51 76.04 26.59
N THR A 491 -45.17 77.04 27.41
CA THR A 491 -45.63 77.09 28.81
C THR A 491 -47.16 77.21 28.95
N ALA A 492 -47.88 77.55 27.88
CA ALA A 492 -49.34 77.66 27.86
C ALA A 492 -50.05 76.38 27.40
N GLY A 493 -49.34 75.39 26.85
CA GLY A 493 -49.91 74.11 26.41
C GLY A 493 -49.33 73.55 25.11
N GLU A 494 -49.93 72.46 24.63
CA GLU A 494 -49.61 71.83 23.35
C GLU A 494 -50.04 72.71 22.17
N VAL A 495 -49.13 72.90 21.20
CA VAL A 495 -49.36 73.67 19.98
C VAL A 495 -49.55 72.73 18.79
N PHE A 496 -48.74 71.67 18.69
CA PHE A 496 -48.93 70.62 17.69
C PHE A 496 -48.40 69.27 18.17
N ARG A 497 -48.83 68.21 17.48
CA ARG A 497 -48.42 66.82 17.71
C ARG A 497 -48.10 66.14 16.40
N ILE A 498 -47.00 65.40 16.39
CA ILE A 498 -46.57 64.54 15.29
C ILE A 498 -46.66 63.10 15.79
N SER A 499 -47.44 62.28 15.10
CA SER A 499 -47.53 60.83 15.35
C SER A 499 -47.13 60.06 14.10
N VAL A 500 -46.68 58.81 14.29
CA VAL A 500 -46.38 57.90 13.18
C VAL A 500 -47.11 56.57 13.39
N ALA A 501 -47.84 56.13 12.38
CA ALA A 501 -48.50 54.84 12.37
C ALA A 501 -47.51 53.73 11.94
N SER A 502 -47.85 52.47 12.23
CA SER A 502 -47.00 51.30 11.91
C SER A 502 -46.77 51.09 10.41
N ASN A 503 -47.60 51.69 9.55
CA ASN A 503 -47.46 51.69 8.10
C ASN A 503 -46.60 52.86 7.57
N GLY A 504 -45.93 53.63 8.45
CA GLY A 504 -45.09 54.76 8.08
C GLY A 504 -45.84 56.04 7.71
N THR A 505 -47.15 56.12 7.95
CA THR A 505 -47.91 57.37 7.82
C THR A 505 -47.62 58.28 9.01
N VAL A 506 -47.04 59.45 8.73
CA VAL A 506 -46.85 60.52 9.71
C VAL A 506 -48.05 61.46 9.65
N THR A 507 -48.55 61.82 10.83
CA THR A 507 -49.67 62.76 11.02
C THR A 507 -49.20 63.94 11.84
N LEU A 508 -49.33 65.15 11.30
CA LEU A 508 -49.16 66.42 12.00
C LEU A 508 -50.55 66.96 12.36
N THR A 509 -50.84 67.11 13.64
CA THR A 509 -52.05 67.77 14.13
C THR A 509 -51.66 69.06 14.84
N GLN A 510 -52.12 70.20 14.33
CA GLN A 510 -51.93 71.52 14.91
C GLN A 510 -53.17 71.91 15.71
N SER A 511 -52.98 72.33 16.97
CA SER A 511 -54.04 72.67 17.92
C SER A 511 -54.01 74.12 18.39
N ALA A 512 -52.98 74.89 18.03
CA ALA A 512 -52.90 76.33 18.24
C ALA A 512 -52.12 77.01 17.10
N GLU A 513 -52.36 78.29 16.89
CA GLU A 513 -51.69 79.11 15.86
C GLU A 513 -50.18 79.23 16.11
N LEU A 514 -49.41 79.35 15.04
CA LEU A 514 -47.98 79.62 15.07
C LEU A 514 -47.76 81.11 14.77
N ASP A 515 -46.74 81.70 15.37
CA ASP A 515 -46.37 83.06 15.00
C ASP A 515 -45.63 83.02 13.66
N HIS A 516 -46.11 83.79 12.68
CA HIS A 516 -45.45 83.99 11.38
C HIS A 516 -44.68 85.31 11.43
N LEU A 517 -43.40 85.28 11.06
CA LEU A 517 -42.50 86.45 11.04
C LEU A 517 -42.56 87.22 9.73
#